data_AF-A0A961TLG1-F1
#
_entry.id   AF-A0A961TLG1-F1
#
_cell.length_a   1.000
_cell.length_b   1.000
_cell.length_c   1.000
_cell.angle_alpha   90.00
_cell.angle_beta   90.00
_cell.angle_gamma   90.00
#
_symmetry.space_group_name_H-M   'P 1'
#
loop_
_entity.id
_entity.type
_entity.pdbx_description
1 polymer ?
#
loop_
_entity_poly.entity_id
_entity_poly.type
_entity_poly.pdbx_seq_one_letter_code
_entity_poly.pdbx_strand_id
1 'polypeptide(L)' 'HLRERTDVQNIDMMNLAGFCRNCLANWYQDAAKEKGIGLEKSQAREIVYGMPYETWRAKFQTEASQEKKAAFEKNRPAD' A
#
# COMPACT_ATOMS: atom_id res chain seq x y z
N HIS A 1 -4.65 -9.53 10.24
CA HIS A 1 -5.30 -9.69 8.91
C HIS A 1 -4.40 -9.32 7.72
N LEU A 2 -4.27 -8.06 7.27
CA LEU A 2 -3.55 -7.74 6.01
C LEU A 2 -2.06 -8.12 5.98
N ARG A 3 -1.44 -8.29 7.16
CA ARG A 3 -0.07 -8.82 7.31
C ARG A 3 0.02 -10.34 7.13
N GLU A 4 -1.06 -11.08 7.41
CA GLU A 4 -1.13 -12.54 7.22
C GLU A 4 -1.51 -12.89 5.78
N ARG A 5 -2.34 -12.05 5.14
CA ARG A 5 -2.76 -12.20 3.75
C ARG A 5 -1.77 -11.57 2.77
N THR A 6 -0.53 -12.05 2.79
CA THR A 6 0.54 -11.58 1.87
C THR A 6 0.29 -11.96 0.42
N ASP A 7 -0.58 -12.96 0.17
CA ASP A 7 -1.06 -13.36 -1.15
C ASP A 7 -1.88 -12.26 -1.84
N VAL A 8 -2.57 -11.41 -1.07
CA VAL A 8 -3.39 -10.33 -1.61
C VAL A 8 -2.49 -9.16 -2.03
N GLN A 9 -2.27 -8.98 -3.32
CA GLN A 9 -1.40 -7.92 -3.85
C GLN A 9 -2.08 -6.55 -3.79
N ASN A 10 -1.30 -5.49 -3.58
CA ASN A 10 -1.84 -4.13 -3.54
C ASN A 10 -2.58 -3.75 -4.82
N ILE A 11 -2.10 -4.20 -5.99
CA ILE A 11 -2.76 -3.90 -7.27
C ILE A 11 -4.16 -4.52 -7.35
N ASP A 12 -4.35 -5.71 -6.77
CA ASP A 12 -5.66 -6.36 -6.73
C ASP A 12 -6.61 -5.59 -5.81
N MET A 13 -6.11 -5.13 -4.66
CA MET A 13 -6.88 -4.27 -3.76
C MET A 13 -7.25 -2.94 -4.42
N MET A 14 -6.32 -2.30 -5.13
CA MET A 14 -6.59 -1.07 -5.87
C MET A 14 -7.66 -1.28 -6.94
N ASN A 15 -7.55 -2.35 -7.73
CA ASN A 15 -8.49 -2.65 -8.80
C ASN A 15 -9.90 -2.96 -8.30
N LEU A 16 -10.02 -3.56 -7.12
CA LEU A 16 -11.30 -3.99 -6.55
C LEU A 16 -11.96 -2.93 -5.65
N ALA A 17 -11.17 -2.31 -4.76
CA ALA A 17 -11.67 -1.53 -3.64
C ALA A 17 -11.21 -0.07 -3.64
N GLY A 18 -10.35 0.34 -4.58
CA GLY A 18 -9.85 1.71 -4.68
C GLY A 18 -8.84 2.11 -3.59
N PHE A 19 -8.41 1.18 -2.74
CA PHE A 19 -7.35 1.40 -1.76
C PHE A 19 -6.48 0.16 -1.57
N CYS A 20 -5.26 0.36 -1.07
CA CYS A 20 -4.36 -0.73 -0.70
C CYS A 20 -3.55 -0.38 0.57
N ARG A 21 -2.59 -1.24 0.95
CA ARG A 21 -1.72 -1.01 2.11
C ARG A 21 -0.95 0.32 2.03
N ASN A 22 -0.58 0.76 0.83
CA ASN A 22 0.10 2.05 0.65
C ASN A 22 -0.83 3.24 0.92
N CYS A 23 -2.11 3.14 0.59
CA CYS A 23 -3.10 4.17 0.92
C CYS A 23 -3.27 4.28 2.42
N LEU A 24 -3.35 3.14 3.13
CA LEU A 24 -3.40 3.11 4.60
C LEU A 24 -2.16 3.79 5.22
N ALA A 25 -0.98 3.57 4.64
CA ALA A 25 0.25 4.20 5.12
C ALA A 25 0.25 5.72 4.89
N ASN A 26 -0.23 6.18 3.73
CA ASN A 26 -0.37 7.61 3.46
C ASN A 26 -1.36 8.26 4.43
N TRP A 27 -2.56 7.68 4.63
CA TRP A 27 -3.55 8.23 5.57
C TRP A 27 -3.03 8.26 7.01
N TYR A 28 -2.23 7.26 7.41
CA TYR A 28 -1.59 7.25 8.72
C TYR A 28 -0.56 8.39 8.84
N GLN A 29 0.21 8.66 7.78
CA GLN A 29 1.13 9.79 7.72
C GLN A 29 0.39 11.13 7.80
N ASP A 30 -0.69 11.30 7.04
CA ASP A 30 -1.50 12.52 7.04
C ASP A 30 -2.09 12.78 8.43
N ALA A 31 -2.64 11.75 9.08
CA ALA A 31 -3.16 11.85 10.45
C ALA A 31 -2.06 12.18 11.48
N ALA A 32 -0.83 11.71 11.28
CA ALA A 32 0.31 12.09 12.13
C ALA A 32 0.66 13.58 11.93
N LYS A 33 0.68 14.04 10.67
CA LYS A 33 0.95 15.43 10.31
C LYS A 33 -0.09 16.39 10.90
N GLU A 34 -1.37 16.04 10.86
CA GLU A 34 -2.46 16.81 11.49
C GLU A 34 -2.26 16.97 13.00
N LYS A 35 -1.61 16.00 13.65
CA LYS A 35 -1.27 16.03 15.08
C LYS A 35 0.09 16.68 15.37
N GLY A 36 0.76 17.25 14.36
CA GLY A 36 2.09 17.84 14.51
C GLY A 36 3.21 16.81 14.75
N ILE A 37 2.96 15.53 14.45
CA ILE A 37 3.95 14.46 14.60
C ILE A 37 4.67 14.28 13.26
N GLY A 38 5.98 14.52 13.26
CA GLY A 38 6.84 14.22 12.11
C GLY A 38 6.91 12.71 11.89
N LEU A 39 6.31 12.23 10.80
CA LEU A 39 6.36 10.84 10.40
C LEU A 39 6.75 10.74 8.92
N GLU A 40 7.86 10.06 8.66
CA GLU A 40 8.31 9.80 7.30
C GLU A 40 7.48 8.70 6.64
N LYS A 41 7.37 8.76 5.31
CA LYS A 41 6.60 7.80 4.53
C LYS A 41 7.09 6.36 4.71
N SER A 42 8.40 6.16 4.85
CA SER A 42 9.00 4.85 5.12
C SER A 42 8.55 4.29 6.47
N GLN A 43 8.49 5.13 7.50
CA GLN A 43 8.03 4.77 8.84
C GLN A 43 6.54 4.43 8.84
N ALA A 44 5.71 5.24 8.17
CA ALA A 44 4.28 4.97 8.04
C ALA A 44 4.01 3.63 7.32
N ARG A 45 4.79 3.32 6.28
CA ARG A 45 4.73 2.01 5.62
C ARG A 45 5.16 0.91 6.57
N GLU A 46 6.26 1.06 7.29
CA GLU A 46 6.72 0.05 8.24
C GLU A 46 5.65 -0.26 9.31
N ILE A 47 4.92 0.75 9.79
CA ILE A 47 3.78 0.57 10.69
C ILE A 47 2.69 -0.29 10.04
N VAL A 48 2.34 -0.06 8.77
CA VAL A 48 1.30 -0.85 8.10
C VAL A 48 1.77 -2.28 7.78
N TYR A 49 2.95 -2.41 7.18
CA TYR A 49 3.51 -3.69 6.72
C TYR A 49 4.07 -4.56 7.85
N GLY A 50 4.40 -3.98 9.00
CA GLY A 50 5.02 -4.67 10.15
C GLY A 50 6.52 -4.98 9.96
N MET A 51 7.13 -4.46 8.89
CA MET A 51 8.56 -4.56 8.58
C MET A 51 8.92 -3.50 7.53
N PRO A 52 10.22 -3.22 7.28
CA PRO A 52 10.62 -2.32 6.22
C PRO A 52 10.00 -2.69 4.87
N TYR A 53 9.46 -1.68 4.16
CA TYR A 53 8.71 -1.91 2.92
C TYR A 53 9.52 -2.66 1.87
N GLU A 54 10.81 -2.35 1.72
CA GLU A 54 11.67 -3.05 0.76
C GLU A 54 11.86 -4.54 1.12
N THR A 55 11.92 -4.87 2.42
CA THR A 55 11.95 -6.26 2.88
C THR A 55 10.64 -6.97 2.57
N TRP A 56 9.49 -6.31 2.79
CA TRP A 56 8.18 -6.89 2.46
C TRP A 56 8.04 -7.11 0.95
N ARG A 57 8.43 -6.11 0.15
CA ARG A 57 8.40 -6.17 -1.32
C ARG A 57 9.24 -7.32 -1.85
N ALA A 58 10.48 -7.46 -1.38
CA ALA A 58 11.36 -8.55 -1.80
C ALA A 58 10.83 -9.95 -1.46
N LYS A 59 10.10 -10.08 -0.34
CA LYS A 59 9.56 -11.38 0.13
C LYS A 59 8.23 -11.77 -0.50
N PHE A 60 7.34 -10.79 -0.74
CA PHE A 60 5.92 -11.07 -0.97
C PHE A 60 5.32 -10.39 -2.20
N GLN A 61 5.97 -9.36 -2.75
CA GLN A 61 5.42 -8.68 -3.92
C GLN A 61 5.73 -9.48 -5.19
N THR A 62 4.68 -9.83 -5.92
CA THR A 62 4.80 -10.50 -7.21
C THR A 62 4.63 -9.51 -8.35
N GLU A 63 5.15 -9.85 -9.53
CA GLU A 63 4.86 -9.07 -10.73
C GLU A 63 3.37 -9.14 -11.07
N ALA A 64 2.78 -7.99 -11.41
CA ALA A 64 1.40 -7.92 -11.87
C ALA A 64 1.28 -8.32 -13.36
N SER A 65 0.24 -9.09 -13.70
CA SER A 65 -0.08 -9.38 -15.10
C SER A 65 -0.45 -8.10 -15.86
N GLN A 66 -0.35 -8.16 -17.19
CA GLN A 66 -0.73 -7.04 -18.06
C GLN A 66 -2.19 -6.62 -17.85
N GLU A 67 -3.09 -7.58 -17.65
CA GLU A 67 -4.51 -7.33 -17.37
C GLU A 67 -4.71 -6.56 -16.06
N LYS A 68 -4.00 -6.94 -14.99
CA LYS A 68 -4.06 -6.22 -13.71
C LYS A 68 -3.51 -4.81 -13.82
N LYS A 69 -2.42 -4.62 -14.57
CA LYS A 69 -1.84 -3.30 -14.88
C LYS A 69 -2.84 -2.44 -15.66
N ALA A 70 -3.50 -3.00 -16.68
CA ALA A 70 -4.49 -2.28 -17.48
C ALA A 70 -5.76 -1.91 -16.69
N ALA A 71 -6.25 -2.80 -15.81
CA ALA A 71 -7.34 -2.50 -14.89
C ALA A 71 -6.96 -1.39 -13.91
N PHE A 72 -5.71 -1.38 -13.43
CA PHE A 72 -5.21 -0.35 -12.54
C PHE A 72 -5.20 1.02 -13.19
N GLU A 73 -4.78 1.14 -14.46
CA GLU A 73 -4.82 2.43 -15.17
C GLU A 73 -6.25 2.99 -15.31
N LYS A 74 -7.27 2.14 -15.37
CA LYS A 74 -8.67 2.57 -15.38
C LYS A 74 -9.19 2.98 -14.00
N ASN A 75 -8.70 2.31 -12.95
CA ASN A 75 -9.18 2.45 -11.58
C ASN A 75 -8.25 3.28 -10.70
N ARG A 76 -7.21 3.90 -11.28
CA ARG A 76 -6.24 4.70 -10.53
C ARG A 76 -6.98 5.85 -9.86
N PRO A 77 -6.77 6.10 -8.56
CA PRO A 77 -7.35 7.26 -7.90
C PRO A 77 -7.00 8.53 -8.68
N ALA A 78 -8.00 9.37 -8.93
CA ALA A 78 -7.75 10.72 -9.40
C ALA A 78 -7.13 11.51 -8.25
N ASP A 79 -6.06 12.26 -8.55
CA ASP A 79 -5.45 13.20 -7.62
C ASP A 79 -6.41 14.37 -7.28
#